data_AF-A0A2P7QKP1-F1
#
_entry.id   AF-A0A2P7QKP1-F1
#
_cell.length_a   1.000
_cell.length_b   1.000
_cell.length_c   1.000
_cell.angle_alpha   90.00
_cell.angle_beta   90.00
_cell.angle_gamma   90.00
#
_symmetry.space_group_name_H-M   'P 1'
#
loop_
_entity.id
_entity.type
_entity.pdbx_description
1 polymer ?
#
loop_
_entity_poly.entity_id
_entity_poly.type
_entity_poly.pdbx_seq_one_letter_code
_entity_poly.pdbx_strand_id
1 'polypeptide(L)'
;MNLRPLIATSLAVAMLVAAPAAQAYPVKTSGTTRATPQLAADIVARLSAYGKATRGCSFVFSAEMRVMPASYVPRGPAAPVRARGGHYEQWSVNACGQRQLFQVGMWPSPRGGADFALTPLTPPQPLHRS
;
A
#
# COMPACT_ATOMS: atom_id res chain seq x y z
N MET A 1 21.02 65.76 -27.76
CA MET A 1 21.28 64.37 -28.18
C MET A 1 20.33 63.49 -27.38
N ASN A 2 19.44 62.79 -28.09
CA ASN A 2 18.16 62.30 -27.59
C ASN A 2 18.01 60.79 -27.85
N LEU A 3 17.34 60.12 -26.91
CA LEU A 3 16.71 58.79 -26.92
C LEU A 3 17.54 57.50 -26.96
N ARG A 4 17.55 56.82 -25.80
CA ARG A 4 17.49 55.36 -25.62
C ARG A 4 16.17 54.81 -26.20
N PRO A 5 16.18 53.62 -26.82
CA PRO A 5 15.67 52.43 -26.10
C PRO A 5 16.32 51.11 -26.55
N LEU A 6 16.41 50.12 -25.66
CA LEU A 6 16.43 48.70 -26.06
C LEU A 6 15.53 47.92 -25.10
N ILE A 7 14.41 47.47 -25.66
CA ILE A 7 13.47 46.50 -25.10
C ILE A 7 13.93 45.12 -25.57
N ALA A 8 14.01 44.14 -24.68
CA ALA A 8 13.77 42.74 -25.02
C ALA A 8 13.53 41.91 -23.76
N THR A 9 12.26 41.88 -23.37
CA THR A 9 11.62 40.93 -22.46
C THR A 9 11.95 39.47 -22.82
N SER A 10 12.61 38.74 -21.93
CA SER A 10 12.73 37.28 -22.03
C SER A 10 11.60 36.63 -21.22
N LEU A 11 10.57 36.11 -21.90
CA LEU A 11 9.53 35.28 -21.30
C LEU A 11 10.16 33.97 -20.80
N ALA A 12 10.14 33.75 -19.48
CA ALA A 12 10.40 32.42 -18.91
C ALA A 12 9.15 31.55 -19.07
N VAL A 13 9.18 30.60 -20.01
CA VAL A 13 8.14 29.59 -20.17
C VAL A 13 8.29 28.54 -19.06
N ALA A 14 7.49 28.66 -18.01
CA ALA A 14 7.37 27.61 -16.99
C ALA A 14 6.60 26.42 -17.60
N MET A 15 7.31 25.35 -17.95
CA MET A 15 6.69 24.07 -18.29
C MET A 15 6.10 23.46 -17.02
N LEU A 16 4.82 23.71 -16.75
CA LEU A 16 4.04 22.92 -15.80
C LEU A 16 3.84 21.52 -16.38
N VAL A 17 4.70 20.58 -15.98
CA VAL A 17 4.42 19.16 -16.18
C VAL A 17 3.26 18.81 -15.23
N ALA A 18 2.05 18.83 -15.76
CA ALA A 18 0.88 18.29 -15.06
C ALA A 18 1.09 16.78 -14.89
N ALA A 19 1.59 16.36 -13.73
CA ALA A 19 1.52 14.97 -13.35
C ALA A 19 0.03 14.57 -13.30
N PRO A 20 -0.39 13.48 -13.97
CA PRO A 20 -1.76 13.03 -13.83
C PRO A 20 -1.99 12.71 -12.36
N ALA A 21 -2.98 13.38 -11.76
CA ALA A 21 -3.49 13.00 -10.46
C ALA A 21 -4.00 11.56 -10.61
N ALA A 22 -3.21 10.58 -10.15
CA ALA A 22 -3.68 9.23 -9.98
C ALA A 22 -4.88 9.34 -9.04
N GLN A 23 -6.09 9.24 -9.60
CA GLN A 23 -7.31 9.16 -8.83
C GLN A 23 -7.19 7.89 -7.99
N ALA A 24 -6.71 8.06 -6.75
CA ALA A 24 -6.70 7.01 -5.76
C ALA A 24 -8.16 6.75 -5.42
N TYR A 25 -8.76 5.78 -6.11
CA TYR A 25 -10.04 5.24 -5.67
C TYR A 25 -9.86 4.82 -4.21
N PRO A 26 -10.58 5.43 -3.26
CA PRO A 26 -10.37 5.14 -1.86
C PRO A 26 -10.72 3.67 -1.63
N VAL A 27 -9.73 2.89 -1.17
CA VAL A 27 -9.94 1.49 -0.84
C VAL A 27 -10.97 1.42 0.29
N LYS A 28 -12.03 0.64 0.09
CA LYS A 28 -13.03 0.45 1.14
C LYS A 28 -12.44 -0.40 2.26
N THR A 29 -12.19 0.19 3.42
CA THR A 29 -11.67 -0.50 4.60
C THR A 29 -12.76 -0.83 5.61
N SER A 30 -12.69 -1.99 6.25
CA SER A 30 -13.58 -2.38 7.35
C SER A 30 -12.87 -3.23 8.40
N GLY A 31 -13.52 -3.44 9.55
CA GLY A 31 -12.99 -4.25 10.64
C GLY A 31 -12.10 -3.44 11.60
N THR A 32 -11.17 -4.13 12.26
CA THR A 32 -10.27 -3.52 13.25
C THR A 32 -8.81 -3.76 12.88
N THR A 33 -8.01 -2.70 12.99
CA THR A 33 -6.56 -2.73 12.79
C THR A 33 -5.89 -1.86 13.84
N ARG A 34 -4.67 -2.23 14.23
CA ARG A 34 -3.77 -1.40 15.04
C ARG A 34 -2.76 -0.64 14.17
N ALA A 35 -2.82 -0.80 12.85
CA ALA A 35 -2.04 0.02 11.94
C ALA A 35 -2.49 1.48 12.05
N THR A 36 -1.53 2.41 12.10
CA THR A 36 -1.84 3.83 11.90
C THR A 36 -2.38 4.03 10.48
N PRO A 37 -3.11 5.13 10.20
CA PRO A 37 -3.64 5.38 8.86
C PRO A 37 -2.56 5.33 7.77
N GLN A 38 -1.36 5.87 8.06
CA GLN A 38 -0.22 5.83 7.14
C GLN A 38 0.30 4.40 6.91
N LEU A 39 0.52 3.63 7.99
CA LEU A 39 0.97 2.24 7.86
C LEU A 39 -0.05 1.38 7.11
N ALA A 40 -1.35 1.62 7.32
CA ALA A 40 -2.40 0.93 6.60
C ALA A 40 -2.36 1.23 5.09
N ALA A 41 -2.13 2.50 4.71
CA ALA A 41 -1.94 2.88 3.32
C ALA A 41 -0.70 2.21 2.69
N ASP A 42 0.40 2.12 3.43
CA ASP A 42 1.63 1.45 2.98
C ASP A 42 1.41 -0.06 2.75
N ILE A 43 0.67 -0.71 3.66
CA ILE A 43 0.27 -2.12 3.51
C ILE A 43 -0.59 -2.31 2.26
N VAL A 44 -1.60 -1.44 2.04
CA VAL A 44 -2.43 -1.49 0.83
C VAL A 44 -1.58 -1.29 -0.43
N ALA A 45 -0.67 -0.33 -0.45
CA ALA A 45 0.24 -0.12 -1.58
C ALA A 45 1.09 -1.37 -1.86
N ARG A 46 1.59 -2.04 -0.82
CA ARG A 46 2.35 -3.29 -0.96
C ARG A 46 1.49 -4.45 -1.47
N LEU A 47 0.22 -4.54 -1.04
CA LEU A 47 -0.75 -5.50 -1.55
C LEU A 47 -1.07 -5.28 -3.03
N SER A 48 -1.22 -4.03 -3.46
CA SER A 48 -1.37 -3.64 -4.86
C SER A 48 -0.15 -4.05 -5.69
N ALA A 49 1.07 -3.81 -5.19
CA ALA A 49 2.30 -4.23 -5.85
C ALA A 49 2.41 -5.77 -5.95
N TYR A 50 2.03 -6.49 -4.89
CA TYR A 50 1.96 -7.95 -4.89
C TYR A 50 0.96 -8.47 -5.94
N GLY A 51 -0.22 -7.86 -6.02
CA GLY A 51 -1.22 -8.18 -7.04
C GLY A 51 -0.67 -7.97 -8.45
N LYS A 52 0.03 -6.85 -8.69
CA LYS A 52 0.65 -6.57 -9.99
C LYS A 52 1.67 -7.64 -10.36
N ALA A 53 2.55 -8.00 -9.43
CA ALA A 53 3.61 -8.97 -9.65
C ALA A 53 3.09 -10.41 -9.86
N THR A 54 2.03 -10.81 -9.16
CA THR A 54 1.54 -12.20 -9.19
C THR A 54 0.42 -12.44 -10.18
N ARG A 55 -0.37 -11.40 -10.50
CA ARG A 55 -1.59 -11.50 -11.30
C ARG A 55 -1.69 -10.47 -12.42
N GLY A 56 -0.72 -9.55 -12.53
CA GLY A 56 -0.72 -8.50 -13.56
C GLY A 56 -1.64 -7.31 -13.27
N CYS A 57 -2.36 -7.32 -12.13
CA CYS A 57 -3.33 -6.29 -11.75
C CYS A 57 -3.05 -5.74 -10.34
N SER A 58 -2.99 -4.41 -10.23
CA SER A 58 -2.69 -3.68 -8.98
C SER A 58 -3.92 -3.16 -8.24
N PHE A 59 -5.13 -3.40 -8.76
CA PHE A 59 -6.32 -2.77 -8.22
C PHE A 59 -6.82 -3.47 -6.95
N VAL A 60 -7.02 -2.70 -5.88
CA VAL A 60 -7.58 -3.14 -4.61
C VAL A 60 -8.90 -2.42 -4.39
N PHE A 61 -9.99 -3.18 -4.26
CA PHE A 61 -11.34 -2.65 -4.04
C PHE A 61 -11.64 -2.46 -2.56
N SER A 62 -11.28 -3.45 -1.74
CA SER A 62 -11.57 -3.43 -0.31
C SER A 62 -10.57 -4.25 0.51
N ALA A 63 -10.46 -3.90 1.80
CA ALA A 63 -9.70 -4.64 2.79
C ALA A 63 -10.51 -4.75 4.09
N GLU A 64 -10.82 -5.98 4.49
CA GLU A 64 -11.42 -6.30 5.79
C GLU A 64 -10.30 -6.77 6.73
N MET A 65 -10.14 -6.08 7.86
CA MET A 65 -9.01 -6.24 8.77
C MET A 65 -9.44 -6.86 10.10
N ARG A 66 -8.60 -7.73 10.64
CA ARG A 66 -8.82 -8.36 11.95
C ARG A 66 -7.51 -8.50 12.72
N VAL A 67 -7.47 -7.98 13.93
CA VAL A 67 -6.38 -8.24 14.88
C VAL A 67 -6.44 -9.68 15.37
N MET A 68 -5.34 -10.41 15.25
CA MET A 68 -5.28 -11.81 15.68
C MET A 68 -4.96 -11.95 17.18
N PRO A 69 -5.50 -12.98 17.85
CA PRO A 69 -5.26 -13.19 19.27
C PRO A 69 -3.81 -13.62 19.56
N ALA A 70 -3.44 -13.62 20.83
CA ALA A 70 -2.12 -14.06 21.27
C ALA A 70 -1.84 -15.55 20.95
N SER A 71 -2.88 -16.39 20.88
CA SER A 71 -2.80 -17.80 20.51
C SER A 71 -2.63 -18.06 19.01
N TYR A 72 -2.70 -17.03 18.16
CA TYR A 72 -2.55 -17.20 16.72
C TYR A 72 -1.16 -17.71 16.34
N VAL A 73 -1.13 -18.81 15.59
CA VAL A 73 0.06 -19.45 15.03
C VAL A 73 0.29 -18.91 13.61
N PRO A 74 1.37 -18.12 13.39
CA PRO A 74 1.62 -17.51 12.09
C PRO A 74 2.04 -18.55 11.04
N ARG A 75 1.71 -18.29 9.77
CA ARG A 75 2.16 -19.09 8.62
C ARG A 75 3.33 -18.43 7.90
N GLY A 76 4.19 -19.25 7.29
CA GLY A 76 5.35 -18.82 6.52
C GLY A 76 6.51 -18.29 7.39
N PRO A 77 7.61 -17.83 6.77
CA PRO A 77 8.72 -17.20 7.47
C PRO A 77 8.32 -15.77 7.86
N ALA A 78 7.24 -15.62 8.63
CA ALA A 78 7.03 -14.38 9.31
C ALA A 78 8.21 -14.21 10.27
N ALA A 79 8.92 -13.09 10.15
CA ALA A 79 9.89 -12.62 11.13
C ALA A 79 9.35 -12.87 12.55
N PRO A 80 10.17 -12.95 13.60
CA PRO A 80 9.68 -13.17 14.95
C PRO A 80 8.98 -11.90 15.48
N VAL A 81 7.83 -11.55 14.89
CA VAL A 81 7.06 -10.33 15.10
C VAL A 81 6.78 -10.18 16.59
N ARG A 82 6.35 -11.27 17.24
CA ARG A 82 6.11 -11.31 18.68
C ARG A 82 7.40 -11.05 19.49
N ALA A 83 8.54 -11.64 19.11
CA ALA A 83 9.81 -11.39 19.79
C ALA A 83 10.31 -9.95 19.61
N ARG A 84 9.81 -9.24 18.59
CA ARG A 84 10.06 -7.82 18.33
C ARG A 84 9.01 -6.90 18.96
N GLY A 85 8.15 -7.42 19.85
CA GLY A 85 7.08 -6.64 20.49
C GLY A 85 5.90 -6.31 19.57
N GLY A 86 5.77 -7.02 18.45
CA GLY A 86 4.73 -6.81 17.45
C GLY A 86 3.51 -7.73 17.62
N HIS A 87 2.59 -7.62 16.66
CA HIS A 87 1.37 -8.43 16.59
C HIS A 87 1.05 -8.85 15.15
N TYR A 88 0.13 -9.80 15.03
CA TYR A 88 -0.38 -10.26 13.74
C TYR A 88 -1.80 -9.77 13.52
N GLU A 89 -2.09 -9.46 12.26
CA GLU A 89 -3.43 -9.22 11.76
C GLU A 89 -3.68 -10.12 10.55
N GLN A 90 -4.96 -10.33 10.26
CA GLN A 90 -5.42 -11.01 9.07
C GLN A 90 -6.21 -10.03 8.22
N TRP A 91 -5.79 -9.86 6.98
CA TRP A 91 -6.36 -8.90 6.05
C TRP A 91 -6.96 -9.67 4.88
N SER A 92 -8.28 -9.59 4.74
CA SER A 92 -8.99 -10.14 3.60
C SER A 92 -9.21 -9.06 2.56
N VAL A 93 -8.53 -9.20 1.43
CA VAL A 93 -8.43 -8.15 0.42
C VAL A 93 -9.20 -8.58 -0.82
N ASN A 94 -10.14 -7.76 -1.28
CA ASN A 94 -10.71 -7.91 -2.62
C ASN A 94 -9.83 -7.13 -3.59
N ALA A 95 -9.07 -7.84 -4.41
CA ALA A 95 -8.18 -7.27 -5.40
C ALA A 95 -8.41 -7.93 -6.75
N CYS A 96 -8.65 -7.11 -7.77
CA CYS A 96 -8.90 -7.57 -9.13
C CYS A 96 -10.09 -8.55 -9.24
N GLY A 97 -11.16 -8.29 -8.47
CA GLY A 97 -12.36 -9.12 -8.43
C GLY A 97 -12.21 -10.42 -7.66
N GLN A 98 -11.05 -10.67 -7.06
CA GLN A 98 -10.75 -11.90 -6.32
C GLN A 98 -10.44 -11.60 -4.86
N ARG A 99 -11.02 -12.40 -3.96
CA ARG A 99 -10.74 -12.32 -2.52
C ARG A 99 -9.48 -13.11 -2.20
N GLN A 100 -8.50 -12.44 -1.61
CA GLN A 100 -7.22 -13.02 -1.22
C GLN A 100 -6.96 -12.72 0.25
N LEU A 101 -6.48 -13.73 0.98
CA LEU A 101 -6.23 -13.61 2.40
C LEU A 101 -4.74 -13.44 2.68
N PHE A 102 -4.41 -12.49 3.55
CA PHE A 102 -3.05 -12.20 3.97
C PHE A 102 -2.92 -12.21 5.49
N GLN A 103 -1.80 -12.70 5.96
CA GLN A 103 -1.27 -12.41 7.29
C GLN A 103 -0.41 -11.16 7.19
N VAL A 104 -0.63 -10.22 8.10
CA VAL A 104 0.14 -8.99 8.23
C VAL A 104 0.81 -9.01 9.59
N GLY A 105 2.13 -9.13 9.60
CA GLY A 105 2.93 -8.96 10.81
C GLY A 105 3.38 -7.51 10.92
N MET A 106 3.19 -6.87 12.08
CA MET A 106 3.62 -5.49 12.32
C MET A 106 4.40 -5.39 13.63
N TRP A 107 5.48 -4.63 13.64
CA TRP A 107 6.33 -4.44 14.83
C TRP A 107 7.00 -3.05 14.82
N PRO A 108 7.40 -2.52 15.99
CA PRO A 108 8.14 -1.25 16.08
C PRO A 108 9.44 -1.27 15.28
N SER A 109 9.69 -0.24 14.47
CA SER A 109 10.94 -0.10 13.72
C SER A 109 12.01 0.57 14.58
N PRO A 110 13.28 0.12 14.56
CA PRO A 110 14.38 0.81 15.22
C PRO A 110 14.61 2.26 14.73
N ARG A 111 14.09 2.59 13.55
CA ARG A 111 14.18 3.93 12.94
C ARG A 111 13.01 4.85 13.30
N GLY A 112 12.13 4.41 14.21
CA GLY A 112 10.85 5.05 14.49
C GLY A 112 9.73 4.54 13.57
N GLY A 113 8.48 4.61 14.04
CA GLY A 113 7.33 4.04 13.36
C GLY A 113 7.24 2.52 13.50
N ALA A 114 6.71 1.84 12.49
CA ALA A 114 6.54 0.39 12.46
C ALA A 114 6.96 -0.18 11.10
N ASP A 115 7.61 -1.34 11.10
CA ASP A 115 7.75 -2.13 9.87
C ASP A 115 6.65 -3.20 9.80
N PHE A 116 6.46 -3.76 8.61
CA PHE A 116 5.49 -4.83 8.38
C PHE A 116 5.99 -5.89 7.41
N ALA A 117 5.38 -7.08 7.47
CA ALA A 117 5.55 -8.15 6.50
C ALA A 117 4.19 -8.74 6.10
N LEU A 118 4.08 -9.14 4.83
CA LEU A 118 2.89 -9.76 4.27
C LEU A 118 3.17 -11.21 3.91
N THR A 119 2.27 -12.10 4.32
CA THR A 119 2.30 -13.51 3.92
C THR A 119 0.94 -13.89 3.32
N PRO A 120 0.86 -14.29 2.05
CA PRO A 120 -0.39 -14.80 1.50
C PRO A 120 -0.77 -16.10 2.22
N LEU A 121 -2.01 -16.16 2.70
CA LEU A 121 -2.57 -17.34 3.38
C LEU A 121 -3.33 -18.26 2.42
N THR A 122 -3.69 -17.74 1.24
CA THR A 122 -4.27 -18.48 0.12
C THR A 122 -3.34 -18.39 -1.09
N PRO A 123 -3.25 -19.43 -1.94
CA PRO A 123 -2.50 -19.33 -3.18
C PRO A 123 -3.10 -18.24 -4.10
N PRO A 124 -2.29 -17.50 -4.87
CA PRO A 124 -2.83 -16.57 -5.88
C PRO A 124 -3.69 -17.33 -6.87
N GLN A 125 -4.95 -16.93 -7.01
CA GLN A 125 -5.77 -17.44 -8.11
C GLN A 125 -5.45 -16.67 -9.40
N PRO A 126 -5.29 -17.36 -10.53
CA PRO A 126 -5.11 -16.70 -11.82
C PRO A 126 -6.33 -15.83 -12.13
N LEU A 127 -6.11 -14.69 -12.78
CA LEU A 127 -7.21 -13.93 -13.36
C LEU A 127 -7.78 -14.76 -14.51
N HIS A 128 -9.07 -15.10 -14.45
CA HIS A 128 -9.76 -15.63 -15.62
C HIS A 128 -9.65 -14.59 -16.73
N ARG A 129 -8.98 -14.94 -17.82
CA ARG A 129 -9.05 -14.17 -19.06
C ARG A 129 -10.43 -14.45 -19.66
N SER A 130 -11.33 -13.50 -19.51
CA SER A 130 -12.55 -13.38 -20.31
C SER A 130 -12.21 -12.97 -21.73
#